data_AF-A0A348G1W5-F1
#
_entry.id   AF-A0A348G1W5-F1
#
_cell.length_a   1.000
_cell.length_b   1.000
_cell.length_c   1.000
_cell.angle_alpha   90.00
_cell.angle_beta   90.00
_cell.angle_gamma   90.00
#
_symmetry.space_group_name_H-M   'P 1'
#
loop_
_entity.id
_entity.type
_entity.pdbx_description
1 polymer ?
#
loop_
_entity_poly.entity_id
_entity_poly.type
_entity_poly.pdbx_seq_one_letter_code
_entity_poly.pdbx_strand_id
1 'polypeptide(L)'
;MVSSAPPAPEELERLRVLYEDRRGPALPALAAGAGLSLWRLNQLAIAQGWQRRRGPVGLGRSGEAGPGRHRGFACTGLATCREREAMVTKLLATCEEQVAAAADRLATRSADLVPEREARTLAVLARTIERLTALDRKAVRTPAQTPAEDSDDRTLPRDYSGLRTELARRLAELEGERPGGGVPGPPDG
;
A
#
# COMPACT_ATOMS: atom_id res chain seq x y z
N MET A 1 1.70 32.71 29.43
CA MET A 1 0.79 32.19 30.48
C MET A 1 -0.46 31.71 29.78
N VAL A 2 -0.70 30.40 29.71
CA VAL A 2 -1.87 29.83 29.03
C VAL A 2 -3.03 29.86 30.03
N SER A 3 -4.13 30.53 29.68
CA SER A 3 -5.29 30.63 30.57
C SER A 3 -5.89 29.25 30.80
N SER A 4 -6.09 28.88 32.07
CA SER A 4 -6.69 27.60 32.49
C SER A 4 -8.22 27.63 32.47
N ALA A 5 -8.82 28.83 32.39
CA ALA A 5 -10.26 29.01 32.38
C ALA A 5 -10.88 28.46 31.09
N PRO A 6 -12.04 27.80 31.15
CA PRO A 6 -12.76 27.39 29.95
C PRO A 6 -13.17 28.63 29.14
N PRO A 7 -12.99 28.62 27.81
CA PRO A 7 -13.40 29.75 26.96
C PRO A 7 -14.91 29.96 27.01
N ALA A 8 -15.34 31.19 26.72
CA ALA A 8 -16.76 31.53 26.71
C ALA A 8 -17.52 30.69 25.65
N PRO A 9 -18.82 30.43 25.83
CA PRO A 9 -19.60 29.61 24.88
C PRO A 9 -19.58 30.18 23.45
N GLU A 10 -19.58 31.50 23.29
CA GLU A 10 -19.47 32.18 22.00
C GLU A 10 -18.09 32.02 21.34
N GLU A 11 -17.04 31.85 22.15
CA GLU A 11 -15.69 31.56 21.67
C GLU A 11 -15.56 30.10 21.25
N LEU A 12 -16.18 29.18 21.99
CA LEU A 12 -16.23 27.76 21.63
C LEU A 12 -16.89 27.54 20.27
N GLU A 13 -18.02 28.21 19.99
CA GLU A 13 -18.69 28.07 18.70
C GLU A 13 -17.85 28.64 17.56
N ARG A 14 -17.21 29.81 17.75
CA ARG A 14 -16.26 30.37 16.76
C ARG A 14 -15.08 29.43 16.50
N LEU A 15 -14.51 28.86 17.57
CA LEU A 15 -13.40 27.91 17.45
C LEU A 15 -13.83 26.63 16.75
N ARG A 16 -15.04 26.13 17.02
CA ARG A 16 -15.61 24.97 16.33
C ARG A 16 -15.71 25.22 14.83
N VAL A 17 -16.33 26.33 14.42
CA VAL A 17 -16.47 26.68 13.00
C VAL A 17 -15.11 26.71 12.30
N LEU A 18 -14.11 27.33 12.93
CA LEU A 18 -12.74 27.39 12.38
C LEU A 18 -12.00 26.04 12.41
N TYR A 19 -12.26 25.20 13.40
CA TYR A 19 -11.66 23.88 13.55
C TYR A 19 -12.21 22.88 12.51
N GLU A 20 -13.50 23.00 12.19
CA GLU A 20 -14.21 22.15 11.23
C GLU A 20 -14.04 22.64 9.78
N ASP A 21 -13.75 23.94 9.57
CA ASP A 21 -13.46 24.50 8.25
C ASP A 21 -12.14 23.97 7.66
N ARG A 22 -12.23 23.49 6.42
CA ARG A 22 -11.10 22.96 5.66
C ARG A 22 -10.18 24.04 5.11
N ARG A 23 -10.68 25.26 4.93
CA ARG A 23 -9.90 26.42 4.46
C ARG A 23 -9.38 27.29 5.59
N GLY A 24 -9.68 26.90 6.83
CA GLY A 24 -9.28 27.60 8.03
C GLY A 24 -7.77 27.58 8.29
N PRO A 25 -7.32 28.38 9.27
CA PRO A 25 -5.92 28.44 9.66
C PRO A 25 -5.41 27.09 10.18
N ALA A 26 -4.08 26.88 10.11
CA ALA A 26 -3.46 25.68 10.69
C ALA A 26 -3.74 25.58 12.20
N LEU A 27 -3.89 24.36 12.73
CA LEU A 27 -4.25 24.14 14.13
C LEU A 27 -3.33 24.85 15.15
N PRO A 28 -2.00 24.91 14.96
CA PRO A 28 -1.15 25.69 15.86
C PRO A 28 -1.46 27.19 15.85
N ALA A 29 -1.78 27.76 14.67
CA ALA A 29 -2.15 29.15 14.54
C ALA A 29 -3.55 29.43 15.12
N LEU A 30 -4.49 28.51 14.93
CA LEU A 30 -5.82 28.58 15.55
C LEU A 30 -5.72 28.52 17.08
N ALA A 31 -4.92 27.60 17.62
CA ALA A 31 -4.67 27.48 19.06
C ALA A 31 -4.02 28.74 19.62
N ALA A 32 -2.98 29.27 18.95
CA ALA A 32 -2.31 30.50 19.34
C ALA A 32 -3.25 31.71 19.32
N GLY A 33 -4.08 31.86 18.29
CA GLY A 33 -5.07 32.93 18.19
C GLY A 33 -6.15 32.86 19.28
N ALA A 34 -6.41 31.66 19.80
CA ALA A 34 -7.32 31.43 20.92
C ALA A 34 -6.65 31.54 22.30
N GLY A 35 -5.33 31.77 22.37
CA GLY A 35 -4.57 31.72 23.63
C GLY A 35 -4.52 30.32 24.27
N LEU A 36 -4.76 29.26 23.50
CA LEU A 36 -4.80 27.88 23.95
C LEU A 36 -3.56 27.11 23.51
N SER A 37 -3.17 26.10 24.28
CA SER A 37 -2.20 25.11 23.79
C SER A 37 -2.88 24.18 22.77
N LEU A 38 -2.08 23.65 21.83
CA LEU A 38 -2.59 22.71 20.82
C LEU A 38 -3.22 21.46 21.46
N TRP A 39 -2.61 20.97 22.55
CA TRP A 39 -3.15 19.86 23.33
C TRP A 39 -4.52 20.21 23.93
N ARG A 40 -4.67 21.43 24.50
CA ARG A 40 -5.94 21.89 25.09
C ARG A 40 -7.03 22.04 24.03
N LEU A 41 -6.70 22.58 22.86
CA LEU A 41 -7.64 22.67 21.72
C LEU A 41 -8.13 21.28 21.28
N ASN A 42 -7.22 20.29 21.18
CA ASN A 42 -7.60 18.92 20.83
C ASN A 42 -8.46 18.26 21.90
N GLN A 43 -8.16 18.48 23.18
CA GLN A 43 -8.98 17.98 24.29
C GLN A 43 -10.40 18.58 24.26
N LEU A 44 -10.53 19.88 23.99
CA LEU A 44 -11.83 20.52 23.81
C LEU A 44 -12.60 19.93 22.62
N ALA A 45 -11.93 19.75 21.49
CA ALA A 45 -12.54 19.15 20.31
C ALA A 45 -13.06 17.71 20.57
N ILE A 46 -12.32 16.90 21.32
CA ILE A 46 -12.76 15.54 21.71
C ILE A 46 -13.95 15.62 22.66
N ALA A 47 -13.85 16.43 23.71
CA ALA A 47 -14.90 16.55 24.73
C ALA A 47 -16.23 17.07 24.14
N GLN A 48 -16.16 17.94 23.13
CA GLN A 48 -17.32 18.55 22.47
C GLN A 48 -17.73 17.83 21.18
N GLY A 49 -17.06 16.73 20.81
CA GLY A 49 -17.39 15.94 19.62
C GLY A 49 -17.18 16.67 18.29
N TRP A 50 -16.26 17.65 18.22
CA TRP A 50 -16.00 18.41 17.01
C TRP A 50 -15.43 17.52 15.91
N GLN A 51 -16.02 17.61 14.72
CA GLN A 51 -15.61 16.78 13.60
C GLN A 51 -14.74 17.57 12.65
N ARG A 52 -13.42 17.43 12.80
CA ARG A 52 -12.54 17.84 11.72
C ARG A 52 -12.95 17.04 10.49
N ARG A 53 -13.39 17.70 9.42
CA ARG A 53 -13.59 17.05 8.11
C ARG A 53 -12.22 16.63 7.59
N ARG A 54 -11.64 15.58 8.19
CA ARG A 54 -10.38 14.96 7.78
C ARG A 54 -10.49 14.73 6.28
N GLY A 55 -9.57 15.31 5.51
CA GLY A 55 -9.16 14.61 4.29
C GLY A 55 -8.73 13.21 4.70
N PRO A 56 -8.85 12.19 3.83
CA PRO A 56 -8.49 10.82 4.18
C PRO A 56 -7.17 10.81 4.95
N VAL A 57 -7.15 10.16 6.11
CA VAL A 57 -5.99 10.11 7.00
C VAL A 57 -4.78 9.63 6.20
N GLY A 58 -3.66 10.37 6.25
CA GLY A 58 -2.43 10.03 5.54
C GLY A 58 -2.08 10.92 4.34
N LEU A 59 -2.91 11.91 4.05
CA LEU A 59 -2.76 12.72 2.85
C LEU A 59 -2.26 14.13 3.14
N GLY A 60 -0.95 14.25 3.38
CA GLY A 60 -0.29 15.54 3.35
C GLY A 60 -0.40 16.15 1.95
N ARG A 61 -1.03 17.33 1.82
CA ARG A 61 -0.83 18.19 0.65
C ARG A 61 0.61 18.72 0.73
N SER A 62 1.57 17.97 0.20
CA SER A 62 2.84 18.58 -0.24
C SER A 62 2.57 19.17 -1.62
N GLY A 63 2.70 20.48 -1.73
CA GLY A 63 2.23 21.32 -2.83
C GLY A 63 2.98 21.19 -4.15
N GLU A 64 3.63 20.08 -4.46
CA GLU A 64 4.38 19.92 -5.70
C GLU A 64 4.04 18.60 -6.38
N ALA A 65 3.47 18.70 -7.57
CA ALA A 65 3.08 17.59 -8.44
C ALA A 65 4.32 16.95 -9.08
N GLY A 66 5.06 16.16 -8.31
CA GLY A 66 6.12 15.28 -8.83
C GLY A 66 5.57 13.98 -9.45
N PRO A 67 6.36 13.31 -10.31
CA PRO A 67 5.99 12.01 -10.88
C PRO A 67 5.83 10.96 -9.77
N GLY A 68 4.69 10.26 -9.75
CA GLY A 68 4.31 9.32 -8.69
C GLY A 68 3.15 9.77 -7.79
N ARG A 69 2.46 10.87 -8.16
CA ARG A 69 1.30 11.38 -7.41
C ARG A 69 0.03 11.21 -8.22
N HIS A 70 -0.94 10.49 -7.67
CA HIS A 70 -2.29 10.46 -8.22
C HIS A 70 -3.20 11.31 -7.31
N ARG A 71 -3.93 12.26 -7.93
CA ARG A 71 -4.83 13.23 -7.26
C ARG A 71 -4.19 14.06 -6.11
N GLY A 72 -2.91 14.42 -6.22
CA GLY A 72 -2.24 15.31 -5.26
C GLY A 72 -1.88 14.63 -3.93
N PHE A 73 -1.89 13.31 -3.90
CA PHE A 73 -1.66 12.50 -2.72
C PHE A 73 -0.45 11.59 -2.93
N ALA A 74 0.46 11.58 -1.96
CA ALA A 74 1.58 10.65 -1.96
C ALA A 74 1.07 9.31 -1.41
N CYS A 75 0.97 8.28 -2.25
CA CYS A 75 0.79 6.93 -1.72
C CYS A 75 2.04 6.59 -0.90
N THR A 76 1.87 6.43 0.40
CA THR A 76 2.95 6.15 1.34
C THR A 76 3.48 4.71 1.22
N GLY A 77 2.94 3.91 0.29
CA GLY A 77 3.22 2.47 0.18
C GLY A 77 2.64 1.65 1.34
N LEU A 78 1.97 2.29 2.30
CA LEU A 78 1.38 1.63 3.46
C LEU A 78 0.15 0.79 3.08
N ALA A 79 -0.11 -0.21 3.90
CA ALA A 79 -1.30 -1.06 3.92
C ALA A 79 -2.62 -0.33 3.65
N THR A 80 -2.78 0.84 4.28
CA THR A 80 -3.99 1.66 4.25
C THR A 80 -4.06 2.63 3.07
N CYS A 81 -3.06 2.61 2.18
CA CYS A 81 -3.11 3.40 0.96
C CYS A 81 -4.16 2.80 0.01
N ARG A 82 -5.25 3.54 -0.21
CA ARG A 82 -6.33 3.15 -1.15
C ARG A 82 -5.85 2.82 -2.56
N GLU A 83 -4.74 3.41 -2.99
CA GLU A 83 -4.16 3.14 -4.31
C GLU A 83 -3.45 1.78 -4.34
N ARG A 84 -2.75 1.42 -3.27
CA ARG A 84 -2.18 0.08 -3.10
C ARG A 84 -3.29 -0.95 -3.05
N GLU A 85 -4.34 -0.69 -2.28
CA GLU A 85 -5.53 -1.55 -2.21
C GLU A 85 -6.14 -1.76 -3.59
N ALA A 86 -6.46 -0.68 -4.32
CA ALA A 86 -7.02 -0.77 -5.66
C ALA A 86 -6.11 -1.52 -6.66
N MET A 87 -4.79 -1.32 -6.57
CA MET A 87 -3.81 -2.02 -7.40
C MET A 87 -3.78 -3.52 -7.08
N VAL A 88 -3.70 -3.88 -5.79
CA VAL A 88 -3.69 -5.28 -5.34
C VAL A 88 -5.00 -5.97 -5.73
N THR A 89 -6.15 -5.34 -5.51
CA THR A 89 -7.46 -5.86 -5.94
C THR A 89 -7.50 -6.11 -7.45
N LYS A 90 -7.00 -5.17 -8.26
CA LYS A 90 -6.95 -5.33 -9.71
C LYS A 90 -6.04 -6.50 -10.12
N LEU A 91 -4.86 -6.61 -9.52
CA LEU A 91 -3.93 -7.70 -9.81
C LEU A 91 -4.52 -9.07 -9.41
N LEU A 92 -5.20 -9.13 -8.27
CA LEU A 92 -5.86 -10.34 -7.81
C LEU A 92 -6.96 -10.77 -8.79
N ALA A 93 -7.83 -9.85 -9.21
CA ALA A 93 -8.88 -10.12 -10.19
C ALA A 93 -8.30 -10.62 -11.53
N THR A 94 -7.23 -9.99 -12.02
CA THR A 94 -6.54 -10.47 -13.23
C THR A 94 -5.94 -11.87 -13.03
N CYS A 95 -5.35 -12.17 -11.88
CA CYS A 95 -4.86 -13.53 -11.60
C CYS A 95 -6.00 -14.56 -11.58
N GLU A 96 -7.14 -14.23 -10.98
CA GLU A 96 -8.34 -15.08 -10.96
C GLU A 96 -8.87 -15.35 -12.38
N GLU A 97 -8.97 -14.32 -13.22
CA GLU A 97 -9.34 -14.46 -14.63
C GLU A 97 -8.38 -15.38 -15.40
N GLN A 98 -7.07 -15.26 -15.17
CA GLN A 98 -6.07 -16.10 -15.83
C GLN A 98 -6.13 -17.56 -15.36
N VAL A 99 -6.43 -17.79 -14.08
CA VAL A 99 -6.64 -19.14 -13.53
C VAL A 99 -7.91 -19.74 -14.11
N ALA A 100 -9.02 -19.00 -14.17
CA ALA A 100 -10.26 -19.47 -14.78
C ALA A 100 -10.07 -19.85 -16.25
N ALA A 101 -9.43 -18.97 -17.04
CA ALA A 101 -9.14 -19.26 -18.45
C ALA A 101 -8.20 -20.46 -18.63
N ALA A 102 -7.26 -20.69 -17.70
CA ALA A 102 -6.43 -21.89 -17.71
C ALA A 102 -7.24 -23.15 -17.36
N ALA A 103 -8.13 -23.08 -16.39
CA ALA A 103 -9.02 -24.18 -16.02
C ALA A 103 -9.93 -24.58 -17.19
N ASP A 104 -10.50 -23.61 -17.93
CA ASP A 104 -11.33 -23.88 -19.11
C ASP A 104 -10.55 -24.58 -20.23
N ARG A 105 -9.30 -24.18 -20.46
CA ARG A 105 -8.40 -24.85 -21.43
C ARG A 105 -8.06 -26.28 -21.02
N LEU A 106 -7.92 -26.52 -19.72
CA LEU A 106 -7.70 -27.86 -19.18
C LEU A 106 -8.95 -28.73 -19.25
N ALA A 107 -10.14 -28.16 -19.03
CA ALA A 107 -11.40 -28.88 -19.11
C ALA A 107 -11.76 -29.29 -20.56
N THR A 108 -11.30 -28.52 -21.54
CA THR A 108 -11.55 -28.79 -22.97
C THR A 108 -10.52 -29.72 -23.61
N ARG A 109 -9.34 -29.93 -23.01
CA ARG A 109 -8.33 -30.90 -23.48
C ARG A 109 -8.51 -32.24 -22.76
N SER A 110 -8.38 -33.35 -23.49
CA SER A 110 -8.45 -34.69 -22.89
C SER A 110 -7.38 -34.85 -21.80
N ALA A 111 -7.77 -35.53 -20.71
CA ALA A 111 -7.12 -35.52 -19.41
C ALA A 111 -5.67 -36.07 -19.36
N ASP A 112 -5.08 -36.49 -20.47
CA ASP A 112 -3.90 -37.35 -20.42
C ASP A 112 -2.58 -36.60 -20.18
N LEU A 113 -2.46 -35.31 -20.53
CA LEU A 113 -1.28 -34.53 -20.16
C LEU A 113 -1.64 -33.04 -20.03
N VAL A 114 -1.62 -32.51 -18.80
CA VAL A 114 -1.46 -31.06 -18.60
C VAL A 114 -0.13 -30.68 -19.22
N PRO A 115 -0.09 -29.83 -20.26
CA PRO A 115 1.18 -29.39 -20.84
C PRO A 115 2.05 -28.79 -19.72
N GLU A 116 3.32 -29.21 -19.63
CA GLU A 116 4.24 -28.77 -18.56
C GLU A 116 4.31 -27.24 -18.45
N ARG A 117 4.14 -26.55 -19.59
CA ARG A 117 4.03 -25.09 -19.67
C ARG A 117 2.83 -24.53 -18.90
N GLU A 118 1.67 -25.18 -18.96
CA GLU A 118 0.44 -24.75 -18.27
C GLU A 118 0.56 -25.00 -16.77
N ALA A 119 1.13 -26.14 -16.36
CA ALA A 119 1.42 -26.43 -14.95
C ALA A 119 2.38 -25.39 -14.33
N ARG A 120 3.46 -25.04 -15.04
CA ARG A 120 4.39 -23.98 -14.62
C ARG A 120 3.70 -22.62 -14.51
N THR A 121 2.83 -22.28 -15.47
CA THR A 121 2.09 -21.01 -15.47
C THR A 121 1.15 -20.92 -14.26
N LEU A 122 0.42 -21.99 -13.97
CA LEU A 122 -0.46 -22.08 -12.80
C LEU A 122 0.32 -21.97 -11.48
N ALA A 123 1.49 -22.62 -11.39
CA ALA A 123 2.35 -22.52 -10.20
C ALA A 123 2.83 -21.07 -9.96
N VAL A 124 3.18 -20.33 -11.01
CA VAL A 124 3.56 -18.92 -10.91
C VAL A 124 2.39 -18.04 -10.47
N LEU A 125 1.19 -18.28 -11.01
CA LEU A 125 -0.02 -17.55 -10.63
C LEU A 125 -0.38 -17.82 -9.15
N ALA A 126 -0.35 -19.08 -8.71
CA ALA A 126 -0.58 -19.46 -7.32
C ALA A 126 0.40 -18.75 -6.37
N ARG A 127 1.71 -18.78 -6.68
CA ARG A 127 2.73 -18.09 -5.88
C ARG A 127 2.55 -16.57 -5.87
N THR A 128 2.01 -15.99 -6.95
CA THR A 128 1.72 -14.56 -7.02
C THR A 128 0.54 -14.20 -6.13
N ILE A 129 -0.55 -14.99 -6.15
CA ILE A 129 -1.70 -14.83 -5.26
C ILE A 129 -1.29 -14.97 -3.79
N GLU A 130 -0.46 -15.97 -3.45
CA GLU A 130 0.09 -16.13 -2.09
C GLU A 130 0.89 -14.90 -1.64
N ARG A 131 1.70 -14.32 -2.52
CA ARG A 131 2.46 -13.10 -2.21
C ARG A 131 1.56 -11.89 -2.03
N LEU A 132 0.56 -11.69 -2.90
CA LEU A 132 -0.41 -10.61 -2.80
C LEU A 132 -1.24 -10.71 -1.51
N THR A 133 -1.71 -11.92 -1.17
CA THR A 133 -2.45 -12.16 0.08
C THR A 133 -1.58 -12.03 1.33
N ALA A 134 -0.31 -12.44 1.28
CA ALA A 134 0.64 -12.23 2.38
C ALA A 134 0.94 -10.74 2.60
N LEU A 135 1.03 -9.97 1.51
CA LEU A 135 1.18 -8.52 1.53
C LEU A 135 -0.01 -7.83 2.20
N ASP A 136 -1.22 -8.37 2.07
CA ASP A 136 -2.40 -7.85 2.76
C ASP A 136 -2.50 -8.32 4.23
N ARG A 137 -2.09 -9.55 4.54
CA ARG A 137 -2.05 -10.05 5.94
C ARG A 137 -1.01 -9.34 6.80
N LYS A 138 0.19 -9.08 6.27
CA LYS A 138 1.24 -8.29 6.95
C LYS A 138 0.82 -6.82 7.16
N ALA A 139 -0.12 -6.34 6.35
CA ALA A 139 -0.68 -5.00 6.40
C ALA A 139 -1.75 -4.83 7.50
N VAL A 140 -2.54 -5.86 7.80
CA VAL A 140 -3.55 -5.85 8.88
C VAL A 140 -2.90 -6.01 10.27
N ARG A 141 -1.71 -6.60 10.35
CA ARG A 141 -0.92 -6.63 11.60
C ARG A 141 -0.26 -5.27 11.82
N THR A 142 -0.95 -4.41 12.57
CA THR A 142 -0.41 -3.21 13.23
C THR A 142 0.99 -3.51 13.82
N PRO A 143 1.98 -2.60 13.73
CA PRO A 143 3.36 -2.84 14.20
C PRO A 143 3.54 -2.92 15.74
N ALA A 144 2.51 -3.32 16.48
CA ALA A 144 2.57 -3.47 17.94
C ALA A 144 2.93 -4.88 18.40
N GLN A 145 3.06 -5.86 17.49
CA GLN A 145 3.42 -7.23 17.87
C GLN A 145 4.40 -7.83 16.86
N THR A 146 5.68 -7.57 17.10
CA THR A 146 6.74 -8.48 16.70
C THR A 146 6.72 -9.67 17.65
N PRO A 147 6.66 -10.90 17.13
CA PRO A 147 7.57 -11.93 17.58
C PRO A 147 8.68 -12.02 16.52
N ALA A 148 9.91 -11.86 16.99
CA ALA A 148 11.07 -12.35 16.28
C ALA A 148 10.91 -13.87 16.16
N GLU A 149 10.94 -14.40 14.94
CA GLU A 149 11.41 -15.75 14.67
C GLU A 149 11.64 -15.91 13.16
N ASP A 150 12.92 -16.05 12.84
CA ASP A 150 13.54 -16.79 11.73
C ASP A 150 12.70 -17.13 10.49
N SER A 151 13.13 -16.62 9.33
CA SER A 151 13.31 -17.41 8.11
C SER A 151 13.82 -16.52 6.96
N ASP A 152 15.09 -16.74 6.64
CA ASP A 152 15.80 -16.47 5.39
C ASP A 152 15.99 -14.99 4.97
N ASP A 153 17.25 -14.57 5.05
CA ASP A 153 17.76 -13.22 4.87
C ASP A 153 17.72 -12.77 3.40
N ARG A 154 16.54 -12.32 2.97
CA ARG A 154 16.39 -11.46 1.78
C ARG A 154 15.66 -10.21 2.17
N THR A 155 16.39 -9.35 2.87
CA THR A 155 15.94 -8.03 3.29
C THR A 155 15.29 -7.30 2.12
N LEU A 156 13.96 -7.15 2.16
CA LEU A 156 13.21 -6.43 1.13
C LEU A 156 13.64 -4.96 1.15
N PRO A 157 13.92 -4.33 -0.01
CA PRO A 157 14.33 -2.93 -0.06
C PRO A 157 13.27 -2.03 0.58
N ARG A 158 13.72 -1.08 1.42
CA ARG A 158 12.84 -0.16 2.17
C ARG A 158 12.27 0.95 1.29
N ASP A 159 12.79 1.12 0.08
CA ASP A 159 12.49 2.18 -0.86
C ASP A 159 12.12 1.65 -2.26
N TYR A 160 11.33 2.43 -2.98
CA TYR A 160 10.82 2.04 -4.31
C TYR A 160 11.92 1.93 -5.36
N SER A 161 12.97 2.76 -5.26
CA SER A 161 14.19 2.66 -6.07
C SER A 161 14.90 1.32 -5.83
N GLY A 162 15.10 0.93 -4.57
CA GLY A 162 15.68 -0.37 -4.23
C GLY A 162 14.83 -1.54 -4.75
N LEU A 163 13.51 -1.43 -4.70
CA LEU A 163 12.61 -2.45 -5.25
C LEU A 163 12.75 -2.57 -6.77
N ARG A 164 12.89 -1.46 -7.51
CA ARG A 164 13.13 -1.48 -8.96
C ARG A 164 14.47 -2.10 -9.31
N THR A 165 15.53 -1.75 -8.59
CA THR A 165 16.88 -2.31 -8.81
C THR A 165 16.90 -3.81 -8.54
N GLU A 166 16.28 -4.25 -7.44
CA GLU A 166 16.20 -5.68 -7.10
C GLU A 166 15.37 -6.47 -8.12
N LEU A 167 14.30 -5.87 -8.64
CA LEU A 167 13.45 -6.50 -9.65
C LEU A 167 14.14 -6.58 -11.01
N ALA A 168 14.88 -5.53 -11.41
CA ALA A 168 15.73 -5.54 -12.59
C ALA A 168 16.85 -6.59 -12.49
N ARG A 169 17.49 -6.70 -11.31
CA ARG A 169 18.51 -7.73 -11.04
C ARG A 169 17.97 -9.14 -11.22
N ARG A 170 16.79 -9.43 -10.65
CA ARG A 170 16.15 -10.76 -10.77
C ARG A 170 15.69 -11.08 -12.18
N LEU A 171 15.23 -10.07 -12.94
CA LEU A 171 14.92 -10.27 -14.35
C LEU A 171 16.19 -10.62 -15.15
N ALA A 172 17.31 -9.95 -14.88
CA ALA A 172 18.58 -10.28 -15.51
C ALA A 172 19.11 -11.68 -15.12
N GLU A 173 18.92 -12.11 -13.88
CA GLU A 173 19.25 -13.48 -13.44
C GLU A 173 18.40 -14.52 -14.19
N LEU A 174 17.10 -14.29 -14.36
CA LEU A 174 16.21 -15.18 -15.12
C LEU A 174 16.50 -15.19 -16.63
N GLU A 175 16.95 -14.06 -17.18
CA GLU A 175 17.39 -13.97 -18.57
C GLU A 175 18.75 -14.65 -18.79
N GLY A 176 19.63 -14.63 -17.78
CA GLY A 176 20.92 -15.30 -17.77
C GLY A 176 20.84 -16.82 -17.51
N GLU A 177 19.82 -17.27 -16.80
CA GLU A 177 19.52 -18.69 -16.55
C GLU A 177 18.82 -19.39 -17.73
N ARG A 178 18.69 -18.72 -18.88
CA ARG A 178 18.27 -19.37 -20.12
C ARG A 178 19.28 -20.50 -20.42
N PRO A 179 18.87 -21.78 -20.44
CA PRO A 179 19.82 -22.87 -20.69
C PRO A 179 20.36 -22.71 -22.11
N GLY A 180 21.61 -22.28 -22.20
CA GLY A 180 22.50 -22.59 -23.32
C GLY A 180 22.74 -24.10 -23.35
N GLY A 181 21.72 -24.85 -23.72
CA GLY A 181 21.77 -26.28 -23.99
C GLY A 181 21.44 -26.49 -25.46
N GLY A 182 22.31 -26.00 -26.34
CA GLY A 182 22.34 -26.46 -27.72
C GLY A 182 22.57 -27.96 -27.69
N VAL A 183 21.59 -28.73 -28.16
CA VAL A 183 21.75 -30.15 -28.44
C VAL A 183 22.71 -30.27 -29.63
N PRO A 184 23.92 -30.86 -29.49
CA PRO A 184 24.68 -31.25 -30.66
C PRO A 184 23.91 -32.37 -31.35
N GLY A 185 23.51 -32.14 -32.61
CA GLY A 185 22.90 -33.16 -33.45
C GLY A 185 23.84 -34.37 -33.60
N PRO A 186 23.29 -35.59 -33.69
CA PRO A 186 24.09 -36.80 -33.85
C PRO A 186 24.87 -36.77 -35.18
N PRO A 187 26.07 -37.39 -35.24
CA PRO A 187 26.80 -37.51 -36.49
C PRO A 187 26.04 -38.44 -37.44
N ASP A 188 25.66 -37.92 -38.61
CA ASP A 188 25.21 -38.72 -39.74
C ASP A 188 26.35 -39.63 -40.20
N GLY A 189 26.07 -40.94 -40.24
CA GLY A 189 26.87 -41.95 -40.92
C GLY A 189 26.36 -42.19 -42.33
#